data_AF-A0A522ELG6-F1
#
_entry.id   AF-A0A522ELG6-F1
#
_cell.length_a   1.000
_cell.length_b   1.000
_cell.length_c   1.000
_cell.angle_alpha   90.00
_cell.angle_beta   90.00
_cell.angle_gamma   90.00
#
_symmetry.space_group_name_H-M   'P 1'
#
loop_
_entity.id
_entity.type
_entity.pdbx_description
1 polymer ?
#
loop_
_entity_poly.entity_id
_entity_poly.type
_entity_poly.pdbx_seq_one_letter_code
_entity_poly.pdbx_strand_id
1 'polypeptide(L)'
;MPVPEIKEIDFRQHVSQNGKQIMWFLGAGASRSSGLPTATDLTWDLKRRYYCAQENQDVVAHDVSNRSIQARIQAYMDSRDFPPLWDPGEYSFYFELLFGKDHAAQQKYLNTALATEKISSTIGHRALAALLHLGLARVIFTTNFDEVVESAYASIAGKNLTTFHLEGSYAALEALNAERFPFYAKVHGDFRYQTIKNLTDDLIHNDREIQKCLVAAAARFGMVVSGYSGRDGNVMAMFREAIAQNNSFPYGLYWTVTRISRVEKPVCELMDYAHSKGVKGGIVETGTFDEMLVKIWRLVAGKNPDIDAKVRSATASQVRIPLPPAGTTYPILRMNALRIAGFPRTCGAIDYVGALDVGQLKSVLFEKQPPCSVCYTDRILFWGCGRELAKIYEPDRVKSISSFEIDDFVCAINASTYFKSMVEQSVATALVADKPLLPRKRSKTWYAIIDHEEADSDALKPLREVLSWKDRDGTVRNGIVDGRVPGLKDVYWAEAVSLKVEERNGQLWLLLQPDIWISPNKMREEATDFLYKKRIRRYNKQAFEILSAWIQIFLGGVGKGDASVVAYKGTEHPAEFQISMRSAFSKRSD
;
A
#
# COMPACT_ATOMS: atom_id res chain seq x y z
N MET A 1 16.58 14.72 -28.66
CA MET A 1 15.59 15.46 -27.85
C MET A 1 15.32 14.62 -26.63
N PRO A 2 15.12 15.19 -25.42
CA PRO A 2 14.79 14.38 -24.26
C PRO A 2 13.50 13.60 -24.52
N VAL A 3 13.47 12.32 -24.10
CA VAL A 3 12.32 11.41 -24.23
C VAL A 3 11.03 12.13 -23.83
N PRO A 4 9.98 12.12 -24.66
CA PRO A 4 8.71 12.73 -24.29
C PRO A 4 8.10 12.00 -23.09
N GLU A 5 7.91 12.72 -22.00
CA GLU A 5 7.12 12.26 -20.86
C GLU A 5 5.64 12.31 -21.23
N ILE A 6 4.94 11.19 -21.03
CA ILE A 6 3.51 11.10 -21.35
C ILE A 6 2.72 11.12 -20.05
N LYS A 7 1.69 11.97 -20.00
CA LYS A 7 0.80 12.03 -18.84
C LYS A 7 0.04 10.71 -18.70
N GLU A 8 -0.10 10.25 -17.47
CA GLU A 8 -0.78 8.98 -17.14
C GLU A 8 -2.22 8.93 -17.71
N ILE A 9 -2.93 10.06 -17.76
CA ILE A 9 -4.30 10.11 -18.29
C ILE A 9 -4.34 9.84 -19.80
N ASP A 10 -3.44 10.43 -20.57
CA ASP A 10 -3.38 10.29 -22.03
C ASP A 10 -3.01 8.85 -22.39
N PHE A 11 -2.04 8.28 -21.68
CA PHE A 11 -1.68 6.87 -21.78
C PHE A 11 -2.87 5.93 -21.52
N ARG A 12 -3.60 6.13 -20.42
CA ARG A 12 -4.73 5.26 -20.06
C ARG A 12 -5.88 5.36 -21.06
N GLN A 13 -6.17 6.55 -21.57
CA GLN A 13 -7.17 6.74 -22.62
C GLN A 13 -6.75 6.03 -23.91
N HIS A 14 -5.48 6.18 -24.32
CA HIS A 14 -4.94 5.50 -25.49
C HIS A 14 -5.04 3.97 -25.38
N VAL A 15 -4.65 3.40 -24.24
CA VAL A 15 -4.76 1.95 -23.98
C VAL A 15 -6.22 1.50 -23.99
N SER A 16 -7.14 2.28 -23.43
CA SER A 16 -8.56 1.96 -23.41
C SER A 16 -9.18 1.98 -24.81
N GLN A 17 -8.73 2.87 -25.70
CA GLN A 17 -9.26 3.02 -27.07
C GLN A 17 -8.65 2.00 -28.03
N ASN A 18 -7.34 1.72 -27.90
CA ASN A 18 -6.56 0.92 -28.84
C ASN A 18 -6.13 -0.44 -28.26
N GLY A 19 -6.76 -0.92 -27.19
CA GLY A 19 -6.31 -2.13 -26.47
C GLY A 19 -6.15 -3.37 -27.36
N LYS A 20 -7.04 -3.56 -28.35
CA LYS A 20 -6.96 -4.68 -29.31
C LYS A 20 -5.69 -4.63 -30.18
N GLN A 21 -5.07 -3.47 -30.31
CA GLN A 21 -3.89 -3.20 -31.12
C GLN A 21 -2.63 -2.91 -30.28
N ILE A 22 -2.70 -3.16 -28.97
CA ILE A 22 -1.59 -3.01 -28.04
C ILE A 22 -1.21 -4.37 -27.48
N MET A 23 0.07 -4.72 -27.62
CA MET A 23 0.69 -5.85 -26.94
C MET A 23 1.35 -5.42 -25.63
N TRP A 24 1.55 -6.39 -24.73
CA TRP A 24 2.18 -6.15 -23.44
C TRP A 24 3.50 -6.90 -23.35
N PHE A 25 4.50 -6.26 -22.74
CA PHE A 25 5.74 -6.91 -22.34
C PHE A 25 5.89 -6.80 -20.83
N LEU A 26 5.90 -7.95 -20.15
CA LEU A 26 5.94 -8.04 -18.69
C LEU A 26 7.32 -8.46 -18.20
N GLY A 27 7.85 -7.70 -17.24
CA GLY A 27 9.06 -8.07 -16.50
C GLY A 27 8.78 -8.48 -15.06
N ALA A 28 9.83 -8.86 -14.32
CA ALA A 28 9.71 -9.41 -12.97
C ALA A 28 9.05 -8.45 -11.97
N GLY A 29 9.15 -7.13 -12.22
CA GLY A 29 8.49 -6.11 -11.42
C GLY A 29 6.95 -6.14 -11.50
N ALA A 30 6.37 -6.77 -12.53
CA ALA A 30 4.92 -6.97 -12.60
C ALA A 30 4.44 -7.99 -11.55
N SER A 31 5.23 -9.05 -11.31
CA SER A 31 4.93 -10.11 -10.35
C SER A 31 5.33 -9.80 -8.90
N ARG A 32 6.05 -8.69 -8.65
CA ARG A 32 6.53 -8.31 -7.31
C ARG A 32 5.39 -8.11 -6.30
N SER A 33 4.26 -7.55 -6.72
CA SER A 33 3.10 -7.36 -5.83
C SER A 33 2.41 -8.68 -5.48
N SER A 34 2.64 -9.75 -6.24
CA SER A 34 2.14 -11.10 -5.99
C SER A 34 2.99 -11.88 -4.96
N GLY A 35 3.98 -11.22 -4.34
CA GLY A 35 4.85 -11.83 -3.33
C GLY A 35 6.03 -12.61 -3.90
N LEU A 36 6.24 -12.58 -5.21
CA LEU A 36 7.38 -13.23 -5.86
C LEU A 36 8.63 -12.33 -5.82
N PRO A 37 9.81 -12.88 -5.46
CA PRO A 37 11.05 -12.12 -5.44
C PRO A 37 11.49 -11.76 -6.86
N THR A 38 11.93 -10.52 -7.07
CA THR A 38 12.61 -10.12 -8.32
C THR A 38 14.04 -10.63 -8.36
N ALA A 39 14.70 -10.59 -9.52
CA ALA A 39 16.13 -10.92 -9.63
C ALA A 39 16.99 -10.12 -8.65
N THR A 40 16.66 -8.84 -8.41
CA THR A 40 17.32 -8.00 -7.41
C THR A 40 17.06 -8.50 -5.98
N ASP A 41 15.83 -8.92 -5.66
CA ASP A 41 15.50 -9.44 -4.33
C ASP A 41 16.23 -10.79 -4.08
N LEU A 42 16.37 -11.63 -5.11
CA LEU A 42 17.17 -12.85 -5.07
C LEU A 42 18.66 -12.53 -4.89
N THR A 43 19.23 -11.58 -5.64
CA THR A 43 20.62 -11.14 -5.46
C THR A 43 20.89 -10.69 -4.02
N TRP A 44 19.98 -9.94 -3.40
CA TRP A 44 20.11 -9.52 -2.01
C TRP A 44 20.01 -10.68 -1.02
N ASP A 45 19.14 -11.67 -1.28
CA ASP A 45 19.08 -12.89 -0.47
C ASP A 45 20.39 -13.68 -0.57
N LEU A 46 20.95 -13.83 -1.77
CA LEU A 46 22.24 -14.49 -2.00
C LEU A 46 23.37 -13.76 -1.26
N LYS A 47 23.48 -12.44 -1.42
CA LYS A 47 24.45 -11.60 -0.68
C LYS A 47 24.31 -11.77 0.83
N ARG A 48 23.09 -11.72 1.35
CA ARG A 48 22.82 -11.92 2.78
C ARG A 48 23.31 -13.29 3.24
N ARG A 49 22.95 -14.36 2.54
CA ARG A 49 23.36 -15.73 2.91
C ARG A 49 24.88 -15.88 2.94
N TYR A 50 25.56 -15.33 1.94
CA TYR A 50 27.02 -15.34 1.90
C TYR A 50 27.64 -14.55 3.05
N TYR A 51 27.15 -13.32 3.30
CA TYR A 51 27.61 -12.46 4.39
C TYR A 51 27.42 -13.13 5.76
N CYS A 52 26.23 -13.65 6.03
CA CYS A 52 25.90 -14.34 7.29
C CYS A 52 26.75 -15.59 7.51
N ALA A 53 27.03 -16.35 6.45
CA ALA A 53 27.88 -17.54 6.52
C ALA A 53 29.34 -17.18 6.84
N GLN A 54 29.87 -16.07 6.30
CA GLN A 54 31.25 -15.63 6.54
C GLN A 54 31.42 -14.95 7.90
N GLU A 55 30.48 -14.11 8.32
CA GLU A 55 30.53 -13.38 9.59
C GLU A 55 29.93 -14.15 10.77
N ASN A 56 29.50 -15.40 10.54
CA ASN A 56 28.85 -16.28 11.53
C ASN A 56 27.65 -15.60 12.23
N GLN A 57 26.78 -14.97 11.44
CA GLN A 57 25.59 -14.25 11.91
C GLN A 57 24.30 -14.99 11.52
N ASP A 58 23.23 -14.80 12.31
CA ASP A 58 21.92 -15.39 11.99
C ASP A 58 21.27 -14.66 10.79
N VAL A 59 20.88 -15.44 9.77
CA VAL A 59 20.22 -14.96 8.56
C VAL A 59 18.88 -14.28 8.87
N VAL A 60 18.19 -14.71 9.93
CA VAL A 60 16.88 -14.18 10.34
C VAL A 60 16.99 -12.78 10.95
N ALA A 61 18.15 -12.43 11.52
CA ALA A 61 18.39 -11.12 12.14
C ALA A 61 18.62 -9.99 11.11
N HIS A 62 18.75 -10.31 9.82
CA HIS A 62 19.04 -9.35 8.76
C HIS A 62 17.90 -9.23 7.75
N ASP A 63 17.10 -8.19 7.95
CA ASP A 63 16.05 -7.79 7.03
C ASP A 63 16.65 -6.98 5.85
N VAL A 64 16.75 -7.62 4.68
CA VAL A 64 17.24 -7.01 3.44
C VAL A 64 16.29 -5.96 2.86
N SER A 65 15.09 -5.75 3.44
CA SER A 65 14.24 -4.61 3.11
C SER A 65 14.75 -3.29 3.74
N ASN A 66 15.65 -3.37 4.72
CA ASN A 66 16.25 -2.22 5.40
C ASN A 66 17.52 -1.71 4.67
N ARG A 67 17.52 -0.43 4.28
CA ARG A 67 18.63 0.20 3.56
C ARG A 67 19.95 0.22 4.33
N SER A 68 19.92 0.36 5.66
CA SER A 68 21.14 0.38 6.47
C SER A 68 21.80 -0.99 6.50
N ILE A 69 21.00 -2.06 6.49
CA ILE A 69 21.48 -3.44 6.39
C ILE A 69 22.04 -3.72 4.98
N GLN A 70 21.34 -3.27 3.93
CA GLN A 70 21.83 -3.35 2.56
C GLN A 70 23.19 -2.64 2.38
N ALA A 71 23.34 -1.43 2.91
CA ALA A 71 24.58 -0.67 2.83
C ALA A 71 25.74 -1.39 3.54
N ARG A 72 25.47 -2.01 4.70
CA ARG A 72 26.48 -2.79 5.44
C ARG A 72 26.90 -4.06 4.71
N ILE A 73 25.93 -4.81 4.16
CA ILE A 73 26.21 -6.01 3.36
C ILE A 73 26.99 -5.61 2.10
N GLN A 74 26.61 -4.52 1.43
CA GLN A 74 27.31 -4.07 0.23
C GLN A 74 28.75 -3.63 0.53
N ALA A 75 28.98 -2.86 1.59
CA ALA A 75 30.33 -2.47 1.99
C ALA A 75 31.24 -3.69 2.27
N TYR A 76 30.67 -4.78 2.80
CA TYR A 76 31.39 -6.05 2.93
C TYR A 76 31.72 -6.67 1.57
N MET A 77 30.76 -6.73 0.64
CA MET A 77 31.00 -7.26 -0.71
C MET A 77 32.07 -6.45 -1.45
N ASP A 78 32.01 -5.13 -1.37
CA ASP A 78 32.97 -4.21 -1.97
C ASP A 78 34.39 -4.43 -1.41
N SER A 79 34.51 -4.81 -0.13
CA SER A 79 35.82 -5.12 0.49
C SER A 79 36.46 -6.44 0.00
N ARG A 80 35.71 -7.26 -0.75
CA ARG A 80 36.13 -8.59 -1.24
C ARG A 80 36.36 -8.63 -2.75
N ASP A 81 36.47 -7.48 -3.42
CA ASP A 81 36.58 -7.35 -4.88
C ASP A 81 35.44 -8.04 -5.66
N PHE A 82 34.25 -8.11 -5.07
CA PHE A 82 33.06 -8.64 -5.74
C PHE A 82 32.45 -7.60 -6.70
N PRO A 83 31.56 -8.02 -7.63
CA PRO A 83 30.94 -7.11 -8.57
C PRO A 83 30.30 -5.91 -7.87
N PRO A 84 30.49 -4.69 -8.42
CA PRO A 84 29.92 -3.49 -7.81
C PRO A 84 28.39 -3.55 -7.82
N LEU A 85 27.78 -2.85 -6.87
CA LEU A 85 26.33 -2.75 -6.79
C LEU A 85 25.75 -2.31 -8.15
N TRP A 86 24.80 -3.08 -8.66
CA TRP A 86 24.12 -2.90 -9.96
C TRP A 86 24.86 -3.41 -11.19
N ASP A 87 25.96 -4.15 -11.03
CA ASP A 87 26.64 -4.81 -12.15
C ASP A 87 25.69 -5.79 -12.89
N PRO A 88 25.66 -5.82 -14.23
CA PRO A 88 24.80 -6.74 -14.99
C PRO A 88 25.07 -8.23 -14.71
N GLY A 89 26.30 -8.59 -14.34
CA GLY A 89 26.71 -9.95 -14.01
C GLY A 89 26.54 -10.31 -12.53
N GLU A 90 26.08 -9.37 -11.70
CA GLU A 90 26.00 -9.51 -10.24
C GLU A 90 25.18 -10.73 -9.81
N TYR A 91 23.99 -10.92 -10.39
CA TYR A 91 23.13 -12.06 -10.11
C TYR A 91 23.83 -13.38 -10.43
N SER A 92 24.39 -13.51 -11.64
CA SER A 92 25.09 -14.74 -12.06
C SER A 92 26.30 -15.05 -11.21
N PHE A 93 27.08 -14.02 -10.83
CA PHE A 93 28.25 -14.18 -9.97
C PHE A 93 27.87 -14.73 -8.59
N TYR A 94 26.91 -14.12 -7.90
CA TYR A 94 26.52 -14.58 -6.56
C TYR A 94 25.80 -15.93 -6.59
N PHE A 95 25.06 -16.22 -7.66
CA PHE A 95 24.44 -17.52 -7.86
C PHE A 95 25.49 -18.63 -8.03
N GLU A 96 26.52 -18.39 -8.84
CA GLU A 96 27.65 -19.32 -9.00
C GLU A 96 28.50 -19.42 -7.72
N LEU A 97 28.70 -18.31 -7.00
CA LEU A 97 29.47 -18.29 -5.75
C LEU A 97 28.86 -19.18 -4.67
N LEU A 98 27.53 -19.24 -4.56
CA LEU A 98 26.82 -20.00 -3.53
C LEU A 98 26.54 -21.46 -3.93
N PHE A 99 26.29 -21.72 -5.21
CA PHE A 99 25.84 -23.05 -5.67
C PHE A 99 26.82 -23.75 -6.62
N GLY A 100 27.83 -23.06 -7.14
CA GLY A 100 28.79 -23.61 -8.11
C GLY A 100 28.09 -24.21 -9.33
N LYS A 101 28.46 -25.45 -9.68
CA LYS A 101 27.85 -26.24 -10.78
C LYS A 101 26.80 -27.24 -10.30
N ASP A 102 26.36 -27.17 -9.04
CA ASP A 102 25.34 -28.08 -8.51
C ASP A 102 23.94 -27.66 -8.98
N HIS A 103 23.55 -28.20 -10.14
CA HIS A 103 22.26 -27.93 -10.76
C HIS A 103 21.06 -28.34 -9.87
N ALA A 104 21.19 -29.36 -9.02
CA ALA A 104 20.11 -29.80 -8.13
C ALA A 104 19.88 -28.81 -6.98
N ALA A 105 20.96 -28.28 -6.39
CA ALA A 105 20.87 -27.23 -5.37
C ALA A 105 20.29 -25.93 -5.93
N GLN A 106 20.70 -25.55 -7.14
CA GLN A 106 20.13 -24.42 -7.89
C GLN A 106 18.62 -24.62 -8.13
N GLN A 107 18.18 -25.83 -8.51
CA GLN A 107 16.74 -26.13 -8.63
C GLN A 107 15.99 -25.87 -7.35
N LYS A 108 16.50 -26.45 -6.27
CA LYS A 108 15.80 -26.46 -5.00
C LYS A 108 15.63 -25.04 -4.49
N TYR A 109 16.65 -24.19 -4.63
CA TYR A 109 16.59 -22.79 -4.27
C TYR A 109 15.52 -22.02 -5.05
N LEU A 110 15.55 -22.09 -6.39
CA LEU A 110 14.61 -21.37 -7.25
C LEU A 110 13.18 -21.87 -7.07
N ASN A 111 12.97 -23.19 -7.01
CA ASN A 111 11.64 -23.77 -6.81
C ASN A 111 11.05 -23.38 -5.45
N THR A 112 11.88 -23.25 -4.41
CA THR A 112 11.41 -22.81 -3.08
C THR A 112 11.13 -21.29 -3.05
N ALA A 113 11.98 -20.50 -3.72
CA ALA A 113 11.83 -19.05 -3.79
C ALA A 113 10.63 -18.62 -4.65
N LEU A 114 10.31 -19.41 -5.68
CA LEU A 114 9.23 -19.18 -6.66
C LEU A 114 8.01 -20.08 -6.46
N ALA A 115 7.93 -20.81 -5.33
CA ALA A 115 6.88 -21.78 -5.07
C ALA A 115 5.47 -21.18 -5.16
N THR A 116 4.60 -21.83 -5.93
CA THR A 116 3.22 -21.42 -6.25
C THR A 116 2.32 -21.26 -5.02
N GLU A 117 2.63 -21.92 -3.91
CA GLU A 117 1.86 -21.82 -2.65
C GLU A 117 1.89 -20.42 -2.01
N LYS A 118 2.82 -19.54 -2.43
CA LYS A 118 2.89 -18.14 -2.00
C LYS A 118 2.21 -17.17 -2.97
N ILE A 119 1.73 -17.65 -4.12
CA ILE A 119 1.21 -16.81 -5.19
C ILE A 119 -0.27 -16.51 -4.95
N SER A 120 -0.55 -15.29 -4.49
CA SER A 120 -1.90 -14.72 -4.57
C SER A 120 -2.00 -13.90 -5.85
N SER A 121 -2.95 -14.24 -6.73
CA SER A 121 -3.22 -13.44 -7.92
C SER A 121 -3.69 -12.04 -7.52
N THR A 122 -2.83 -11.04 -7.70
CA THR A 122 -3.12 -9.65 -7.34
C THR A 122 -4.25 -9.08 -8.19
N ILE A 123 -4.83 -7.98 -7.72
CA ILE A 123 -5.86 -7.25 -8.47
C ILE A 123 -5.37 -6.82 -9.86
N GLY A 124 -4.07 -6.50 -10.02
CA GLY A 124 -3.47 -6.20 -11.31
C GLY A 124 -3.48 -7.39 -12.26
N HIS A 125 -2.99 -8.55 -11.84
CA HIS A 125 -3.00 -9.75 -12.68
C HIS A 125 -4.42 -10.19 -13.04
N ARG A 126 -5.38 -10.07 -12.12
CA ARG A 126 -6.80 -10.32 -12.41
C ARG A 126 -7.36 -9.35 -13.44
N ALA A 127 -7.03 -8.07 -13.33
CA ALA A 127 -7.42 -7.06 -14.32
C ALA A 127 -6.80 -7.33 -15.69
N LEU A 128 -5.50 -7.69 -15.76
CA LEU A 128 -4.85 -8.07 -17.01
C LEU A 128 -5.48 -9.32 -17.63
N ALA A 129 -5.74 -10.35 -16.82
CA ALA A 129 -6.41 -11.56 -17.24
C ALA A 129 -7.82 -11.28 -17.80
N ALA A 130 -8.55 -10.35 -17.20
CA ALA A 130 -9.84 -9.90 -17.72
C ALA A 130 -9.71 -9.12 -19.03
N LEU A 131 -8.71 -8.24 -19.17
CA LEU A 131 -8.41 -7.58 -20.45
C LEU A 131 -8.05 -8.58 -21.55
N LEU A 132 -7.25 -9.60 -21.21
CA LEU A 132 -6.88 -10.70 -22.11
C LEU A 132 -8.12 -11.50 -22.55
N HIS A 133 -9.00 -11.84 -21.61
CA HIS A 133 -10.25 -12.56 -21.87
C HIS A 133 -11.23 -11.76 -22.74
N LEU A 134 -11.31 -10.44 -22.54
CA LEU A 134 -12.13 -9.54 -23.37
C LEU A 134 -11.48 -9.19 -24.72
N GLY A 135 -10.27 -9.70 -25.00
CA GLY A 135 -9.53 -9.40 -26.22
C GLY A 135 -9.00 -7.96 -26.29
N LEU A 136 -8.91 -7.25 -25.16
CA LEU A 136 -8.37 -5.89 -25.03
C LEU A 136 -6.87 -5.86 -24.73
N ALA A 137 -6.24 -7.02 -24.56
CA ALA A 137 -4.80 -7.19 -24.44
C ALA A 137 -4.40 -8.49 -25.16
N ARG A 138 -4.58 -8.57 -26.49
CA ARG A 138 -4.56 -9.85 -27.25
C ARG A 138 -3.22 -10.58 -27.22
N VAL A 139 -2.12 -9.87 -27.03
CA VAL A 139 -0.75 -10.37 -27.14
C VAL A 139 0.03 -9.97 -25.89
N ILE A 140 0.64 -10.94 -25.22
CA ILE A 140 1.49 -10.73 -24.06
C ILE A 140 2.80 -11.49 -24.25
N PHE A 141 3.92 -10.79 -24.16
CA PHE A 141 5.25 -11.34 -23.99
C PHE A 141 5.71 -11.14 -22.55
N THR A 142 6.48 -12.09 -22.01
CA THR A 142 7.03 -11.95 -20.67
C THR A 142 8.44 -12.54 -20.57
N THR A 143 9.26 -11.94 -19.72
CA THR A 143 10.53 -12.55 -19.27
C THR A 143 10.35 -13.37 -17.99
N ASN A 144 9.15 -13.39 -17.42
CA ASN A 144 8.88 -14.07 -16.16
C ASN A 144 8.63 -15.56 -16.41
N PHE A 145 9.18 -16.38 -15.52
CA PHE A 145 8.99 -17.83 -15.53
C PHE A 145 7.74 -18.26 -14.76
N ASP A 146 7.23 -17.39 -13.90
CA ASP A 146 6.07 -17.67 -13.06
C ASP A 146 4.79 -17.95 -13.87
N GLU A 147 3.82 -18.59 -13.21
CA GLU A 147 2.51 -18.95 -13.79
C GLU A 147 1.40 -17.99 -13.31
N VAL A 148 1.75 -16.77 -12.87
CA VAL A 148 0.79 -15.85 -12.23
C VAL A 148 -0.28 -15.40 -13.24
N VAL A 149 0.14 -15.09 -14.47
CA VAL A 149 -0.76 -14.63 -15.54
C VAL A 149 -1.68 -15.78 -15.97
N GLU A 150 -1.14 -16.98 -16.14
CA GLU A 150 -1.87 -18.19 -16.49
C GLU A 150 -2.92 -18.55 -15.43
N SER A 151 -2.52 -18.53 -14.16
CA SER A 151 -3.41 -18.80 -13.03
C SER A 151 -4.53 -17.76 -12.90
N ALA A 152 -4.19 -16.48 -13.09
CA ALA A 152 -5.17 -15.40 -13.10
C ALA A 152 -6.16 -15.54 -14.27
N TYR A 153 -5.67 -15.89 -15.46
CA TYR A 153 -6.51 -16.13 -16.62
C TYR A 153 -7.44 -17.33 -16.43
N ALA A 154 -6.94 -18.45 -15.91
CA ALA A 154 -7.76 -19.62 -15.60
C ALA A 154 -8.89 -19.29 -14.62
N SER A 155 -8.60 -18.51 -13.58
CA SER A 155 -9.59 -18.06 -12.60
C SER A 155 -10.68 -17.15 -13.21
N ILE A 156 -10.29 -16.23 -14.09
CA ILE A 156 -11.21 -15.27 -14.73
C ILE A 156 -12.03 -15.95 -15.83
N ALA A 157 -11.36 -16.57 -16.79
CA ALA A 157 -11.93 -17.09 -18.03
C ALA A 157 -12.49 -18.52 -17.90
N GLY A 158 -12.16 -19.26 -16.83
CA GLY A 158 -12.60 -20.64 -16.61
C GLY A 158 -11.95 -21.65 -17.56
N LYS A 159 -10.86 -21.28 -18.25
CA LYS A 159 -10.09 -22.12 -19.16
C LYS A 159 -8.61 -21.78 -19.11
N ASN A 160 -7.76 -22.75 -19.42
CA ASN A 160 -6.31 -22.55 -19.41
C ASN A 160 -5.87 -21.57 -20.51
N LEU A 161 -4.83 -20.79 -20.20
CA LEU A 161 -4.14 -19.95 -21.18
C LEU A 161 -3.15 -20.82 -21.95
N THR A 162 -3.19 -20.78 -23.28
CA THR A 162 -2.17 -21.45 -24.09
C THR A 162 -0.87 -20.64 -24.01
N THR A 163 0.20 -21.27 -23.51
CA THR A 163 1.52 -20.65 -23.36
C THR A 163 2.47 -21.19 -24.41
N PHE A 164 3.15 -20.29 -25.12
CA PHE A 164 4.22 -20.63 -26.04
C PHE A 164 5.59 -20.50 -25.35
N HIS A 165 6.38 -21.57 -25.40
CA HIS A 165 7.73 -21.67 -24.84
C HIS A 165 8.78 -21.83 -25.97
N LEU A 166 10.07 -21.73 -25.62
CA LEU A 166 11.20 -21.89 -26.55
C LEU A 166 11.12 -23.17 -27.39
N GLU A 167 10.68 -24.29 -26.81
CA GLU A 167 10.56 -25.59 -27.49
C GLU A 167 9.45 -25.63 -28.55
N GLY A 168 8.58 -24.62 -28.61
CA GLY A 168 7.46 -24.47 -29.56
C GLY A 168 7.52 -23.18 -30.38
N SER A 169 8.71 -22.61 -30.57
CA SER A 169 8.92 -21.28 -31.18
C SER A 169 8.27 -21.11 -32.57
N TYR A 170 8.32 -22.12 -33.44
CA TYR A 170 7.65 -22.11 -34.74
C TYR A 170 6.13 -22.04 -34.64
N ALA A 171 5.54 -22.73 -33.66
CA ALA A 171 4.09 -22.68 -33.42
C ALA A 171 3.64 -21.31 -32.90
N ALA A 172 4.53 -20.57 -32.21
CA ALA A 172 4.24 -19.22 -31.73
C ALA A 172 4.09 -18.24 -32.90
N LEU A 173 5.02 -18.25 -33.86
CA LEU A 173 4.94 -17.38 -35.04
C LEU A 173 3.72 -17.73 -35.91
N GLU A 174 3.43 -19.02 -36.10
CA GLU A 174 2.23 -19.46 -36.82
C GLU A 174 0.95 -19.00 -36.11
N ALA A 175 0.86 -19.15 -34.78
CA ALA A 175 -0.29 -18.72 -34.01
C ALA A 175 -0.52 -17.21 -34.07
N LEU A 176 0.56 -16.42 -34.02
CA LEU A 176 0.51 -14.96 -34.17
C LEU A 176 0.02 -14.55 -35.57
N ASN A 177 0.52 -15.21 -36.63
CA ASN A 177 0.13 -14.94 -38.01
C ASN A 177 -1.31 -15.39 -38.31
N ALA A 178 -1.74 -16.51 -37.73
CA ALA A 178 -3.10 -17.04 -37.83
C ALA A 178 -4.11 -16.35 -36.91
N GLU A 179 -3.70 -15.29 -36.18
CA GLU A 179 -4.56 -14.54 -35.25
C GLU A 179 -5.22 -15.41 -34.16
N ARG A 180 -4.53 -16.44 -33.68
CA ARG A 180 -5.00 -17.30 -32.58
C ARG A 180 -4.79 -16.58 -31.25
N PHE A 181 -5.81 -15.86 -30.78
CA PHE A 181 -5.78 -15.10 -29.52
C PHE A 181 -6.64 -15.75 -28.41
N PRO A 182 -6.30 -15.57 -27.12
CA PRO A 182 -5.17 -14.78 -26.60
C PRO A 182 -3.81 -15.45 -26.85
N PHE A 183 -2.81 -14.64 -27.19
CA PHE A 183 -1.43 -15.08 -27.42
C PHE A 183 -0.56 -14.71 -26.21
N TYR A 184 0.12 -15.70 -25.64
CA TYR A 184 1.02 -15.52 -24.51
C TYR A 184 2.32 -16.29 -24.75
N ALA A 185 3.45 -15.59 -24.77
CA ALA A 185 4.77 -16.17 -25.02
C ALA A 185 5.79 -15.75 -23.96
N LYS A 186 6.58 -16.72 -23.50
CA LYS A 186 7.69 -16.49 -22.56
C LYS A 186 9.00 -16.39 -23.34
N VAL A 187 9.59 -15.20 -23.38
CA VAL A 187 10.79 -14.89 -24.19
C VAL A 187 11.99 -15.71 -23.74
N HIS A 188 12.14 -15.91 -22.44
CA HIS A 188 13.20 -16.72 -21.87
C HIS A 188 12.79 -18.19 -21.65
N GLY A 189 11.74 -18.72 -22.30
CA GLY A 189 11.37 -20.13 -22.11
C GLY A 189 11.12 -20.51 -20.64
N ASP A 190 10.99 -21.80 -20.33
CA ASP A 190 11.01 -22.30 -18.94
C ASP A 190 12.46 -22.56 -18.53
N PHE A 191 13.32 -21.52 -18.53
CA PHE A 191 14.72 -21.65 -18.05
C PHE A 191 14.72 -21.78 -16.54
N ARG A 192 14.28 -22.94 -16.08
CA ARG A 192 14.48 -23.33 -14.71
C ARG A 192 15.98 -23.40 -14.37
N TYR A 193 16.92 -23.72 -15.30
CA TYR A 193 18.25 -24.22 -14.88
C TYR A 193 19.55 -23.84 -15.63
N GLN A 194 19.64 -22.86 -16.54
CA GLN A 194 20.93 -22.62 -17.23
C GLN A 194 21.31 -21.14 -17.40
N THR A 195 22.54 -20.81 -16.97
CA THR A 195 23.22 -19.55 -17.31
C THR A 195 23.37 -19.44 -18.83
N ILE A 196 23.17 -18.25 -19.40
CA ILE A 196 23.28 -17.94 -20.85
C ILE A 196 24.57 -18.50 -21.49
N LYS A 197 25.64 -18.69 -20.71
CA LYS A 197 26.93 -19.22 -21.17
C LYS A 197 26.95 -20.74 -21.46
N ASN A 198 25.92 -21.50 -21.08
CA ASN A 198 25.88 -22.97 -21.20
C ASN A 198 24.74 -23.49 -22.09
N LEU A 199 24.18 -22.65 -22.98
CA LEU A 199 23.10 -23.05 -23.89
C LEU A 199 23.64 -23.96 -25.00
N THR A 200 22.93 -25.05 -25.29
CA THR A 200 23.14 -25.83 -26.51
C THR A 200 22.75 -25.01 -27.74
N ASP A 201 23.34 -25.31 -28.91
CA ASP A 201 23.08 -24.56 -30.16
C ASP A 201 21.58 -24.49 -30.52
N ASP A 202 20.81 -25.54 -30.19
CA ASP A 202 19.35 -25.60 -30.40
C ASP A 202 18.58 -24.56 -29.58
N LEU A 203 19.05 -24.23 -28.37
CA LEU A 203 18.38 -23.25 -27.50
C LEU A 203 18.69 -21.81 -27.95
N ILE A 204 19.89 -21.56 -28.47
CA ILE A 204 20.26 -20.28 -29.10
C ILE A 204 19.41 -20.06 -30.36
N HIS A 205 19.16 -21.11 -31.13
CA HIS A 205 18.28 -21.05 -32.31
C HIS A 205 16.82 -20.76 -31.93
N ASN A 206 16.30 -21.41 -30.88
CA ASN A 206 14.93 -21.21 -30.40
C ASN A 206 14.67 -19.82 -29.81
N ASP A 207 15.67 -19.23 -29.12
CA ASP A 207 15.61 -17.84 -28.64
C ASP A 207 15.45 -16.85 -29.82
N ARG A 208 16.19 -17.07 -30.93
CA ARG A 208 16.06 -16.26 -32.15
C ARG A 208 14.67 -16.33 -32.77
N GLU A 209 14.00 -17.47 -32.73
CA GLU A 209 12.65 -17.61 -33.30
C GLU A 209 11.58 -16.85 -32.48
N ILE A 210 11.69 -16.82 -31.15
CA ILE A 210 10.79 -15.99 -30.33
C ILE A 210 11.10 -14.50 -30.52
N GLN A 211 12.37 -14.13 -30.66
CA GLN A 211 12.77 -12.76 -31.02
C GLN A 211 12.15 -12.34 -32.36
N LYS A 212 12.22 -13.19 -33.40
CA LYS A 212 11.55 -12.97 -34.68
C LYS A 212 10.04 -12.79 -34.52
N CYS A 213 9.40 -13.57 -33.64
CA CYS A 213 7.97 -13.43 -33.36
C CYS A 213 7.64 -12.06 -32.74
N LEU A 214 8.44 -11.58 -31.79
CA LEU A 214 8.24 -10.24 -31.21
C LEU A 214 8.48 -9.14 -32.25
N VAL A 215 9.51 -9.28 -33.09
CA VAL A 215 9.79 -8.35 -34.20
C VAL A 215 8.63 -8.32 -35.19
N ALA A 216 8.05 -9.47 -35.54
CA ALA A 216 6.87 -9.55 -36.39
C ALA A 216 5.62 -8.92 -35.74
N ALA A 217 5.43 -9.10 -34.43
CA ALA A 217 4.35 -8.46 -33.67
C ALA A 217 4.52 -6.93 -33.63
N ALA A 218 5.75 -6.43 -33.51
CA ALA A 218 6.05 -5.00 -33.46
C ALA A 218 5.61 -4.24 -34.72
N ALA A 219 5.55 -4.89 -35.89
CA ALA A 219 5.05 -4.27 -37.11
C ALA A 219 3.51 -4.06 -37.12
N ARG A 220 2.78 -4.74 -36.22
CA ARG A 220 1.30 -4.77 -36.19
C ARG A 220 0.70 -4.09 -34.97
N PHE A 221 1.42 -4.11 -33.85
CA PHE A 221 0.92 -3.70 -32.53
C PHE A 221 1.77 -2.58 -31.94
N GLY A 222 1.14 -1.66 -31.20
CA GLY A 222 1.86 -0.86 -30.20
C GLY A 222 2.25 -1.73 -29.01
N MET A 223 3.16 -1.28 -28.15
CA MET A 223 3.63 -2.07 -27.01
C MET A 223 3.63 -1.27 -25.71
N VAL A 224 3.16 -1.89 -24.63
CA VAL A 224 3.32 -1.42 -23.26
C VAL A 224 4.30 -2.31 -22.54
N VAL A 225 5.43 -1.73 -22.12
CA VAL A 225 6.45 -2.41 -21.30
C VAL A 225 6.20 -2.07 -19.84
N SER A 226 5.99 -3.09 -19.01
CA SER A 226 5.67 -2.93 -17.60
C SER A 226 6.44 -3.91 -16.72
N GLY A 227 6.97 -3.41 -15.60
CA GLY A 227 7.69 -4.22 -14.63
C GLY A 227 9.06 -4.70 -15.11
N TYR A 228 9.58 -4.19 -16.23
CA TYR A 228 10.88 -4.54 -16.77
C TYR A 228 11.88 -3.40 -16.56
N SER A 229 13.08 -3.73 -16.10
CA SER A 229 14.11 -2.74 -15.70
C SER A 229 14.98 -2.26 -16.86
N GLY A 230 15.01 -2.98 -17.99
CA GLY A 230 15.89 -2.64 -19.12
C GLY A 230 17.36 -3.04 -18.92
N ARG A 231 17.65 -3.92 -17.96
CA ARG A 231 19.03 -4.33 -17.62
C ARG A 231 19.56 -5.51 -18.45
N ASP A 232 18.69 -6.31 -19.06
CA ASP A 232 19.09 -7.45 -19.88
C ASP A 232 19.40 -6.99 -21.31
N GLY A 233 20.67 -7.06 -21.69
CA GLY A 233 21.17 -6.60 -22.98
C GLY A 233 20.57 -7.33 -24.18
N ASN A 234 20.22 -8.61 -24.04
CA ASN A 234 19.64 -9.40 -25.14
C ASN A 234 18.23 -8.94 -25.45
N VAL A 235 17.40 -8.75 -24.42
CA VAL A 235 16.04 -8.20 -24.57
C VAL A 235 16.08 -6.78 -25.11
N MET A 236 17.02 -5.95 -24.63
CA MET A 236 17.18 -4.58 -25.14
C MET A 236 17.65 -4.55 -26.59
N ALA A 237 18.53 -5.48 -27.01
CA ALA A 237 18.93 -5.63 -28.40
C ALA A 237 17.75 -6.05 -29.29
N MET A 238 16.94 -7.01 -28.84
CA MET A 238 15.71 -7.42 -29.52
C MET A 238 14.73 -6.24 -29.69
N PHE A 239 14.56 -5.39 -28.68
CA PHE A 239 13.74 -4.17 -28.84
C PHE A 239 14.33 -3.20 -29.86
N ARG A 240 15.66 -3.02 -29.90
CA ARG A 240 16.31 -2.18 -30.92
C ARG A 240 16.09 -2.74 -32.33
N GLU A 241 16.16 -4.06 -32.51
CA GLU A 241 15.86 -4.71 -33.78
C GLU A 241 14.41 -4.53 -34.20
N ALA A 242 13.47 -4.70 -33.26
CA ALA A 242 12.04 -4.45 -33.50
C ALA A 242 11.76 -2.99 -33.90
N ILE A 243 12.41 -2.02 -33.24
CA ILE A 243 12.30 -0.59 -33.58
C ILE A 243 12.89 -0.30 -34.96
N ALA A 244 13.97 -0.99 -35.35
CA ALA A 244 14.64 -0.78 -36.62
C ALA A 244 13.80 -1.19 -37.84
N GLN A 245 12.74 -1.99 -37.64
CA GLN A 245 11.81 -2.35 -38.70
C GLN A 245 11.03 -1.13 -39.22
N ASN A 246 10.64 -1.19 -40.49
CA ASN A 246 9.78 -0.17 -41.08
C ASN A 246 8.40 -0.19 -40.42
N ASN A 247 7.90 0.99 -40.05
CA ASN A 247 6.59 1.16 -39.41
C ASN A 247 6.43 0.35 -38.10
N SER A 248 7.49 0.28 -37.30
CA SER A 248 7.48 -0.38 -36.00
C SER A 248 6.55 0.36 -35.01
N PHE A 249 5.84 -0.42 -34.19
CA PHE A 249 4.89 0.02 -33.18
C PHE A 249 3.89 1.09 -33.66
N PRO A 250 2.99 0.76 -34.60
CA PRO A 250 2.06 1.73 -35.19
C PRO A 250 1.12 2.39 -34.17
N TYR A 251 0.86 1.73 -33.03
CA TYR A 251 0.07 2.27 -31.90
C TYR A 251 0.94 2.75 -30.73
N GLY A 252 2.23 2.94 -30.98
CA GLY A 252 3.20 3.52 -30.05
C GLY A 252 3.88 2.55 -29.09
N LEU A 253 5.01 2.98 -28.53
CA LEU A 253 5.83 2.27 -27.56
C LEU A 253 5.80 3.02 -26.21
N TYR A 254 5.26 2.40 -25.18
CA TYR A 254 5.10 3.00 -23.86
C TYR A 254 5.88 2.23 -22.81
N TRP A 255 6.74 2.93 -22.07
CA TRP A 255 7.49 2.33 -20.97
C TRP A 255 6.95 2.84 -19.63
N THR A 256 6.34 1.95 -18.87
CA THR A 256 5.69 2.31 -17.61
C THR A 256 6.65 2.15 -16.44
N VAL A 257 6.67 3.14 -15.55
CA VAL A 257 7.53 3.14 -14.36
C VAL A 257 6.77 3.64 -13.13
N THR A 258 7.25 3.21 -11.96
CA THR A 258 6.74 3.71 -10.67
C THR A 258 7.13 5.16 -10.41
N ARG A 259 8.35 5.55 -10.85
CA ARG A 259 8.89 6.90 -10.77
C ARG A 259 9.85 7.16 -11.93
N ILE A 260 9.68 8.27 -12.64
CA ILE A 260 10.55 8.64 -13.77
C ILE A 260 12.01 8.82 -13.33
N SER A 261 12.25 9.32 -12.11
CA SER A 261 13.59 9.52 -11.56
C SER A 261 14.42 8.24 -11.36
N ARG A 262 13.84 7.06 -11.57
CA ARG A 262 14.50 5.75 -11.41
C ARG A 262 14.62 4.97 -12.72
N VAL A 263 14.39 5.61 -13.86
CA VAL A 263 14.54 4.97 -15.17
C VAL A 263 16.02 4.72 -15.44
N GLU A 264 16.35 3.52 -15.91
CA GLU A 264 17.71 3.12 -16.25
C GLU A 264 18.15 3.74 -17.58
N LYS A 265 19.44 4.09 -17.68
CA LYS A 265 20.02 4.72 -18.88
C LYS A 265 19.75 3.95 -20.19
N PRO A 266 19.86 2.60 -20.26
CA PRO A 266 19.54 1.85 -21.47
C PRO A 266 18.11 2.04 -21.96
N VAL A 267 17.15 2.27 -21.04
CA VAL A 267 15.76 2.54 -21.40
C VAL A 267 15.63 3.90 -22.04
N CYS A 268 16.24 4.94 -21.46
CA CYS A 268 16.26 6.27 -22.06
C CYS A 268 16.84 6.23 -23.48
N GLU A 269 17.99 5.56 -23.66
CA GLU A 269 18.63 5.40 -24.97
C GLU A 269 17.79 4.60 -25.98
N LEU A 270 17.00 3.63 -25.51
CA LEU A 270 16.07 2.88 -26.36
C LEU A 270 14.92 3.77 -26.83
N MET A 271 14.35 4.56 -25.92
CA MET A 271 13.23 5.46 -26.22
C MET A 271 13.66 6.62 -27.13
N ASP A 272 14.86 7.17 -26.93
CA ASP A 272 15.47 8.14 -27.83
C ASP A 272 15.66 7.56 -29.24
N TYR A 273 16.13 6.30 -29.32
CA TYR A 273 16.26 5.59 -30.59
C TYR A 273 14.90 5.37 -31.27
N ALA A 274 13.87 4.95 -30.53
CA ALA A 274 12.51 4.81 -31.03
C ALA A 274 11.97 6.13 -31.61
N HIS A 275 12.17 7.23 -30.89
CA HIS A 275 11.75 8.56 -31.34
C HIS A 275 12.48 8.99 -32.62
N SER A 276 13.79 8.71 -32.72
CA SER A 276 14.58 9.00 -33.92
C SER A 276 14.10 8.24 -35.17
N LYS A 277 13.40 7.11 -34.98
CA LYS A 277 12.79 6.29 -36.03
C LYS A 277 11.31 6.65 -36.29
N GLY A 278 10.79 7.67 -35.63
CA GLY A 278 9.40 8.14 -35.80
C GLY A 278 8.37 7.34 -35.01
N VAL A 279 8.79 6.45 -34.10
CA VAL A 279 7.88 5.71 -33.23
C VAL A 279 7.27 6.66 -32.20
N LYS A 280 5.94 6.70 -32.13
CA LYS A 280 5.21 7.48 -31.12
C LYS A 280 5.27 6.77 -29.77
N GLY A 281 5.22 7.53 -28.68
CA GLY A 281 5.26 6.96 -27.33
C GLY A 281 6.38 7.55 -26.48
N GLY A 282 6.56 7.01 -25.27
CA GLY A 282 7.35 7.67 -24.24
C GLY A 282 7.32 6.94 -22.91
N ILE A 283 7.99 7.52 -21.91
CA ILE A 283 7.99 7.00 -20.55
C ILE A 283 6.76 7.54 -19.82
N VAL A 284 6.08 6.67 -19.08
CA VAL A 284 4.85 6.98 -18.34
C VAL A 284 5.03 6.66 -16.86
N GLU A 285 4.82 7.64 -15.98
CA GLU A 285 4.72 7.38 -14.55
C GLU A 285 3.30 6.89 -14.22
N THR A 286 3.16 5.61 -13.86
CA THR A 286 1.84 4.97 -13.64
C THR A 286 1.64 4.47 -12.21
N GLY A 287 2.64 4.63 -11.35
CA GLY A 287 2.68 3.99 -10.03
C GLY A 287 3.00 2.50 -10.15
N THR A 288 2.43 1.68 -9.27
CA THR A 288 2.62 0.22 -9.30
C THR A 288 1.84 -0.44 -10.45
N PHE A 289 2.25 -1.67 -10.82
CA PHE A 289 1.57 -2.47 -11.85
C PHE A 289 0.07 -2.66 -11.55
N ASP A 290 -0.25 -2.96 -10.29
CA ASP A 290 -1.64 -3.14 -9.84
C ASP A 290 -2.45 -1.84 -9.95
N GLU A 291 -1.89 -0.69 -9.52
CA GLU A 291 -2.55 0.61 -9.62
C GLU A 291 -2.86 0.99 -11.07
N MET A 292 -1.88 0.80 -11.97
CA MET A 292 -2.03 1.07 -13.39
C MET A 292 -3.17 0.23 -13.99
N LEU A 293 -3.15 -1.08 -13.79
CA LEU A 293 -4.15 -1.97 -14.39
C LEU A 293 -5.55 -1.79 -13.79
N VAL A 294 -5.66 -1.49 -12.50
CA VAL A 294 -6.95 -1.13 -11.89
C VAL A 294 -7.52 0.14 -12.51
N LYS A 295 -6.66 1.16 -12.73
CA LYS A 295 -7.08 2.40 -13.39
C LYS A 295 -7.48 2.17 -14.85
N ILE A 296 -6.77 1.33 -15.60
CA ILE A 296 -7.14 0.95 -16.98
C ILE A 296 -8.46 0.16 -16.97
N TRP A 297 -8.61 -0.82 -16.08
CA TRP A 297 -9.82 -1.62 -15.94
C TRP A 297 -11.04 -0.74 -15.72
N ARG A 298 -10.94 0.29 -14.87
CA ARG A 298 -12.05 1.24 -14.65
C ARG A 298 -12.57 1.89 -15.92
N LEU A 299 -11.72 2.15 -16.92
CA LEU A 299 -12.09 2.79 -18.19
C LEU A 299 -12.77 1.84 -19.19
N VAL A 300 -12.69 0.52 -19.00
CA VAL A 300 -13.33 -0.46 -19.91
C VAL A 300 -14.85 -0.27 -19.88
N ALA A 301 -15.44 0.05 -21.03
CA ALA A 301 -16.90 0.17 -21.18
C ALA A 301 -17.57 -1.21 -21.31
N GLY A 302 -18.84 -1.32 -20.88
CA GLY A 302 -19.64 -2.54 -21.08
C GLY A 302 -19.11 -3.79 -20.36
N LYS A 303 -18.54 -3.63 -19.14
CA LYS A 303 -18.03 -4.74 -18.35
C LYS A 303 -19.14 -5.75 -18.03
N ASN A 304 -18.88 -7.03 -18.27
CA ASN A 304 -19.72 -8.09 -17.71
C ASN A 304 -19.62 -8.05 -16.16
N PRO A 305 -20.74 -7.94 -15.42
CA PRO A 305 -20.74 -7.92 -13.96
C PRO A 305 -20.00 -9.09 -13.31
N ASP A 306 -20.07 -10.30 -13.88
CA ASP A 306 -19.43 -11.50 -13.33
C ASP A 306 -17.91 -11.40 -13.44
N ILE A 307 -17.41 -10.90 -14.57
CA ILE A 307 -15.97 -10.68 -14.78
C ILE A 307 -15.48 -9.54 -13.87
N ASP A 308 -16.23 -8.45 -13.77
CA ASP A 308 -15.88 -7.32 -12.88
C ASP A 308 -15.83 -7.76 -11.41
N ALA A 309 -16.75 -8.62 -10.97
CA ALA A 309 -16.73 -9.21 -9.63
C ALA A 309 -15.49 -10.09 -9.39
N LYS A 310 -15.08 -10.91 -10.36
CA LYS A 310 -13.87 -11.73 -10.24
C LYS A 310 -12.57 -10.90 -10.23
N VAL A 311 -12.55 -9.77 -10.96
CA VAL A 311 -11.43 -8.80 -10.91
C VAL A 311 -11.40 -8.09 -9.57
N ARG A 312 -12.56 -7.66 -9.06
CA ARG A 312 -12.73 -6.98 -7.78
C ARG A 312 -12.91 -7.95 -6.61
N SER A 313 -12.38 -9.18 -6.67
CA SER A 313 -12.59 -10.21 -5.63
C SER A 313 -12.12 -9.82 -4.22
N ALA A 314 -11.51 -8.64 -4.06
CA ALA A 314 -11.30 -7.94 -2.80
C ALA A 314 -12.43 -6.97 -2.42
N THR A 315 -13.67 -7.15 -2.90
CA THR A 315 -14.80 -6.87 -2.01
C THR A 315 -14.58 -7.77 -0.81
N ALA A 316 -14.35 -7.18 0.36
CA ALA A 316 -14.42 -7.89 1.62
C ALA A 316 -15.82 -8.52 1.69
N SER A 317 -15.96 -9.72 1.12
CA SER A 317 -17.11 -10.55 1.40
C SER A 317 -17.11 -10.71 2.90
N GLN A 318 -18.22 -10.37 3.55
CA GLN A 318 -18.40 -10.67 4.97
C GLN A 318 -18.18 -12.17 5.11
N VAL A 319 -16.96 -12.59 5.46
CA VAL A 319 -16.71 -13.94 5.90
C VAL A 319 -17.39 -14.00 7.26
N ARG A 320 -18.65 -14.43 7.27
CA ARG A 320 -19.34 -14.82 8.49
C ARG A 320 -18.73 -16.14 8.93
N ILE A 321 -17.51 -16.10 9.46
CA ILE A 321 -16.98 -17.20 10.26
C ILE A 321 -17.97 -17.33 11.42
N PRO A 322 -18.64 -18.47 11.60
CA PRO A 322 -19.46 -18.70 12.77
C PRO A 322 -18.55 -18.48 13.98
N LEU A 323 -18.76 -17.39 14.71
CA LEU A 323 -18.02 -17.17 15.94
C LEU A 323 -18.35 -18.34 16.87
N PRO A 324 -17.34 -18.95 17.52
CA PRO A 324 -17.63 -19.94 18.54
C PRO A 324 -18.58 -19.33 19.58
N PRO A 325 -19.50 -20.13 20.16
CA PRO A 325 -20.37 -19.64 21.21
C PRO A 325 -19.53 -19.00 22.32
N ALA A 326 -20.05 -17.93 22.93
CA ALA A 326 -19.34 -17.24 24.00
C ALA A 326 -18.92 -18.23 25.08
N GLY A 327 -17.62 -18.35 25.33
CA GLY A 327 -17.08 -19.22 26.37
C GLY A 327 -17.57 -18.76 27.75
N THR A 328 -17.91 -19.72 28.61
CA THR A 328 -18.24 -19.49 30.03
C THR A 328 -17.00 -19.56 30.93
N THR A 329 -15.89 -20.05 30.38
CA THR A 329 -14.66 -20.38 31.11
C THR A 329 -13.69 -19.18 31.16
N TYR A 330 -13.03 -19.01 32.30
CA TYR A 330 -11.92 -18.05 32.44
C TYR A 330 -10.67 -18.53 31.67
N PRO A 331 -9.82 -17.60 31.18
CA PRO A 331 -9.83 -16.15 31.43
C PRO A 331 -10.72 -15.35 30.47
N ILE A 332 -11.49 -14.40 31.01
CA ILE A 332 -12.21 -13.40 30.23
C ILE A 332 -11.21 -12.34 29.74
N LEU A 333 -11.09 -12.17 28.43
CA LEU A 333 -10.24 -11.16 27.83
C LEU A 333 -10.99 -9.83 27.76
N ARG A 334 -10.44 -8.80 28.42
CA ARG A 334 -10.87 -7.41 28.25
C ARG A 334 -10.23 -6.85 26.98
N MET A 335 -11.04 -6.28 26.11
CA MET A 335 -10.59 -5.60 24.90
C MET A 335 -10.53 -4.09 25.12
N ASN A 336 -9.87 -3.39 24.21
CA ASN A 336 -9.68 -1.94 24.24
C ASN A 336 -10.70 -1.16 23.37
N ALA A 337 -11.85 -1.79 23.09
CA ALA A 337 -12.89 -1.27 22.23
C ALA A 337 -14.09 -0.77 23.05
N LEU A 338 -14.53 0.47 22.81
CA LEU A 338 -15.77 1.04 23.34
C LEU A 338 -16.81 1.09 22.24
N ARG A 339 -18.06 0.68 22.52
CA ARG A 339 -19.13 0.75 21.52
C ARG A 339 -19.58 2.21 21.35
N ILE A 340 -19.66 2.69 20.11
CA ILE A 340 -20.35 3.94 19.78
C ILE A 340 -21.84 3.58 19.58
N ALA A 341 -22.66 3.89 20.58
CA ALA A 341 -24.08 3.53 20.62
C ALA A 341 -24.96 4.54 19.87
N GLY A 342 -24.53 5.80 19.80
CA GLY A 342 -25.24 6.88 19.12
C GLY A 342 -24.26 7.80 18.39
N PHE A 343 -24.71 8.37 17.28
CA PHE A 343 -23.91 9.20 16.38
C PHE A 343 -24.82 10.26 15.71
N PRO A 344 -24.25 11.37 15.21
CA PRO A 344 -25.04 12.44 14.61
C PRO A 344 -25.74 11.97 13.33
N ARG A 345 -27.03 12.29 13.22
CA ARG A 345 -27.86 11.96 12.04
C ARG A 345 -27.83 13.03 10.96
N THR A 346 -27.31 14.20 11.28
CA THR A 346 -27.21 15.32 10.34
C THR A 346 -25.82 15.93 10.40
N CYS A 347 -25.40 16.51 9.29
CA CYS A 347 -24.23 17.37 9.17
C CYS A 347 -24.57 18.59 8.30
N GLY A 348 -23.67 19.55 8.22
CA GLY A 348 -23.80 20.64 7.26
C GLY A 348 -23.24 20.24 5.89
N ALA A 349 -23.73 20.86 4.84
CA ALA A 349 -23.25 20.73 3.48
C ALA A 349 -23.03 22.10 2.84
N ILE A 350 -21.92 22.25 2.11
CA ILE A 350 -21.61 23.44 1.31
C ILE A 350 -21.46 23.01 -0.14
N ASP A 351 -22.30 23.57 -1.00
CA ASP A 351 -22.23 23.39 -2.44
C ASP A 351 -21.44 24.54 -3.06
N TYR A 352 -20.49 24.21 -3.94
CA TYR A 352 -19.66 25.18 -4.66
C TYR A 352 -19.98 25.14 -6.16
N VAL A 353 -19.84 26.28 -6.83
CA VAL A 353 -19.93 26.38 -8.29
C VAL A 353 -18.65 25.80 -8.90
N GLY A 354 -18.80 24.76 -9.74
CA GLY A 354 -17.68 24.09 -10.43
C GLY A 354 -16.97 23.03 -9.58
N ALA A 355 -15.90 22.45 -10.12
CA ALA A 355 -15.14 21.40 -9.45
C ALA A 355 -14.31 21.96 -8.28
N LEU A 356 -14.27 21.23 -7.16
CA LEU A 356 -13.55 21.60 -5.95
C LEU A 356 -12.06 21.22 -6.01
N ASP A 357 -11.18 22.12 -5.60
CA ASP A 357 -9.76 21.83 -5.43
C ASP A 357 -9.48 21.30 -4.02
N VAL A 358 -9.38 19.98 -3.91
CA VAL A 358 -9.11 19.26 -2.66
C VAL A 358 -7.72 19.61 -2.08
N GLY A 359 -6.75 19.94 -2.94
CA GLY A 359 -5.41 20.35 -2.51
C GLY A 359 -5.46 21.69 -1.79
N GLN A 360 -6.10 22.68 -2.42
CA GLN A 360 -6.31 24.00 -1.83
C GLN A 360 -7.14 23.93 -0.54
N LEU A 361 -8.22 23.15 -0.52
CA LEU A 361 -9.05 22.96 0.68
C LEU A 361 -8.20 22.42 1.85
N LYS A 362 -7.36 21.43 1.61
CA LYS A 362 -6.45 20.87 2.64
C LYS A 362 -5.46 21.91 3.15
N SER A 363 -4.90 22.75 2.28
CA SER A 363 -4.00 23.83 2.67
C SER A 363 -4.72 24.86 3.56
N VAL A 364 -5.92 25.29 3.17
CA VAL A 364 -6.73 26.24 3.97
C VAL A 364 -7.08 25.67 5.35
N LEU A 365 -7.51 24.41 5.42
CA LEU A 365 -7.81 23.74 6.70
C LEU A 365 -6.56 23.63 7.60
N PHE A 366 -5.39 23.39 7.00
CA PHE A 366 -4.13 23.30 7.73
C PHE A 366 -3.65 24.65 8.27
N GLU A 367 -3.74 25.71 7.46
CA GLU A 367 -3.26 27.05 7.80
C GLU A 367 -4.22 27.83 8.70
N LYS A 368 -5.52 27.77 8.42
CA LYS A 368 -6.53 28.59 9.12
C LYS A 368 -7.18 27.88 10.29
N GLN A 369 -7.14 26.55 10.31
CA GLN A 369 -7.71 25.70 11.37
C GLN A 369 -9.13 26.13 11.81
N PRO A 370 -10.08 26.26 10.87
CA PRO A 370 -11.46 26.58 11.25
C PRO A 370 -12.01 25.51 12.22
N PRO A 371 -12.94 25.87 13.13
CA PRO A 371 -13.52 24.96 14.10
C PRO A 371 -14.56 24.05 13.44
N CYS A 372 -14.11 23.24 12.48
CA CYS A 372 -14.91 22.26 11.77
C CYS A 372 -14.08 21.04 11.34
N SER A 373 -14.75 19.90 11.25
CA SER A 373 -14.27 18.70 10.59
C SER A 373 -15.01 18.55 9.26
N VAL A 374 -14.29 18.22 8.20
CA VAL A 374 -14.88 18.19 6.85
C VAL A 374 -14.54 16.90 6.11
N CYS A 375 -15.42 16.50 5.21
CA CYS A 375 -15.11 15.56 4.15
C CYS A 375 -15.60 16.09 2.80
N TYR A 376 -14.97 15.56 1.75
CA TYR A 376 -15.24 15.95 0.39
C TYR A 376 -15.96 14.82 -0.36
N THR A 377 -17.06 15.18 -1.02
CA THR A 377 -17.82 14.34 -1.96
C THR A 377 -18.07 15.13 -3.26
N ASP A 378 -19.28 15.10 -3.82
CA ASP A 378 -19.80 16.09 -4.77
C ASP A 378 -19.95 17.50 -4.16
N ARG A 379 -19.95 17.59 -2.83
CA ARG A 379 -20.05 18.81 -2.01
C ARG A 379 -19.12 18.69 -0.80
N ILE A 380 -18.99 19.75 -0.01
CA ILE A 380 -18.25 19.68 1.27
C ILE A 380 -19.24 19.39 2.38
N LEU A 381 -19.12 18.23 3.02
CA LEU A 381 -19.85 17.93 4.25
C LEU A 381 -19.02 18.36 5.45
N PHE A 382 -19.66 18.90 6.49
CA PHE A 382 -18.97 19.39 7.67
C PHE A 382 -19.76 19.21 8.98
N TRP A 383 -19.03 19.07 10.09
CA TRP A 383 -19.52 19.35 11.43
C TRP A 383 -18.69 20.50 11.99
N GLY A 384 -19.31 21.41 12.74
CA GLY A 384 -18.68 22.63 13.23
C GLY A 384 -19.21 23.88 12.52
N CYS A 385 -18.33 24.87 12.34
CA CYS A 385 -18.65 26.15 11.71
C CYS A 385 -18.31 26.16 10.20
N GLY A 386 -19.23 25.68 9.37
CA GLY A 386 -19.10 25.72 7.90
C GLY A 386 -19.27 27.11 7.31
N ARG A 387 -19.98 28.04 7.97
CA ARG A 387 -19.99 29.46 7.57
C ARG A 387 -18.61 30.11 7.63
N GLU A 388 -17.80 29.73 8.62
CA GLU A 388 -16.42 30.21 8.70
C GLU A 388 -15.58 29.59 7.58
N LEU A 389 -15.74 28.28 7.33
CA LEU A 389 -15.11 27.61 6.20
C LEU A 389 -15.48 28.26 4.86
N ALA A 390 -16.75 28.57 4.64
CA ALA A 390 -17.25 29.22 3.44
C ALA A 390 -16.64 30.61 3.21
N LYS A 391 -16.28 31.34 4.29
CA LYS A 391 -15.62 32.65 4.18
C LYS A 391 -14.15 32.54 3.79
N ILE A 392 -13.46 31.49 4.25
CA ILE A 392 -12.01 31.33 4.07
C ILE A 392 -11.62 30.48 2.86
N TYR A 393 -12.55 29.67 2.34
CA TYR A 393 -12.34 28.80 1.19
C TYR A 393 -13.32 29.16 0.07
N GLU A 394 -12.78 29.81 -0.97
CA GLU A 394 -13.48 30.21 -2.20
C GLU A 394 -14.87 30.84 -1.99
N PRO A 395 -14.99 31.94 -1.21
CA PRO A 395 -16.26 32.52 -0.81
C PRO A 395 -17.17 32.90 -1.99
N ASP A 396 -16.60 33.39 -3.09
CA ASP A 396 -17.36 33.80 -4.29
C ASP A 396 -17.98 32.62 -5.05
N ARG A 397 -17.53 31.39 -4.77
CA ARG A 397 -18.02 30.16 -5.42
C ARG A 397 -19.08 29.44 -4.59
N VAL A 398 -19.40 29.89 -3.38
CA VAL A 398 -20.39 29.24 -2.52
C VAL A 398 -21.79 29.41 -3.11
N LYS A 399 -22.44 28.30 -3.48
CA LYS A 399 -23.79 28.26 -4.03
C LYS A 399 -24.85 28.20 -2.92
N SER A 400 -24.66 27.31 -1.95
CA SER A 400 -25.58 27.10 -0.84
C SER A 400 -24.89 26.46 0.36
N ILE A 401 -25.40 26.76 1.55
CA ILE A 401 -25.08 26.06 2.79
C ILE A 401 -26.40 25.50 3.33
N SER A 402 -26.47 24.19 3.52
CA SER A 402 -27.69 23.50 3.97
C SER A 402 -27.38 22.42 5.00
N SER A 403 -28.42 21.93 5.67
CA SER A 403 -28.33 20.68 6.45
C SER A 403 -28.38 19.49 5.51
N PHE A 404 -27.66 18.42 5.86
CA PHE A 404 -27.62 17.15 5.14
C PHE A 404 -27.93 16.02 6.11
N GLU A 405 -28.90 15.17 5.76
CA GLU A 405 -29.27 13.99 6.56
C GLU A 405 -28.39 12.79 6.17
N ILE A 406 -27.96 12.04 7.18
CA ILE A 406 -27.12 10.86 7.02
C ILE A 406 -28.00 9.63 7.22
N ASP A 407 -28.44 9.04 6.10
CA ASP A 407 -29.39 7.91 6.10
C ASP A 407 -28.85 6.68 6.86
N ASP A 408 -27.68 6.18 6.45
CA ASP A 408 -26.98 5.08 7.10
C ASP A 408 -25.54 5.49 7.40
N PHE A 409 -25.33 5.89 8.66
CA PHE A 409 -24.03 6.34 9.15
C PHE A 409 -22.93 5.28 9.06
N VAL A 410 -23.28 4.01 9.29
CA VAL A 410 -22.33 2.89 9.26
C VAL A 410 -21.93 2.59 7.82
N CYS A 411 -22.92 2.57 6.92
CA CYS A 411 -22.68 2.45 5.48
C CYS A 411 -21.83 3.62 4.96
N ALA A 412 -22.13 4.86 5.37
CA ALA A 412 -21.38 6.04 4.96
C ALA A 412 -19.89 5.98 5.36
N ILE A 413 -19.59 5.50 6.58
CA ILE A 413 -18.21 5.26 7.04
C ILE A 413 -17.50 4.20 6.19
N ASN A 414 -18.18 3.10 5.88
CA ASN A 414 -17.60 1.99 5.13
C ASN A 414 -17.44 2.32 3.63
N ALA A 415 -18.32 3.15 3.07
CA ALA A 415 -18.30 3.54 1.66
C ALA A 415 -17.26 4.62 1.34
N SER A 416 -16.91 5.48 2.30
CA SER A 416 -16.03 6.64 2.07
C SER A 416 -14.93 6.78 3.12
N THR A 417 -13.68 6.65 2.68
CA THR A 417 -12.50 6.90 3.53
C THR A 417 -12.39 8.36 3.97
N TYR A 418 -12.95 9.29 3.19
CA TYR A 418 -13.01 10.71 3.55
C TYR A 418 -14.04 10.96 4.67
N PHE A 419 -15.23 10.37 4.55
CA PHE A 419 -16.25 10.46 5.59
C PHE A 419 -15.77 9.82 6.89
N LYS A 420 -15.15 8.64 6.80
CA LYS A 420 -14.49 7.99 7.94
C LYS A 420 -13.45 8.90 8.60
N SER A 421 -12.58 9.55 7.82
CA SER A 421 -11.58 10.47 8.37
C SER A 421 -12.20 11.69 9.06
N MET A 422 -13.34 12.19 8.56
CA MET A 422 -14.10 13.26 9.21
C MET A 422 -14.68 12.78 10.54
N VAL A 423 -15.32 11.60 10.57
CA VAL A 423 -15.84 11.00 11.81
C VAL A 423 -14.73 10.79 12.85
N GLU A 424 -13.58 10.23 12.47
CA GLU A 424 -12.46 10.02 13.39
C GLU A 424 -11.91 11.34 13.95
N GLN A 425 -11.87 12.40 13.13
CA GLN A 425 -11.51 13.73 13.59
C GLN A 425 -12.54 14.28 14.59
N SER A 426 -13.84 14.21 14.26
CA SER A 426 -14.90 14.71 15.14
C SER A 426 -14.94 13.95 16.46
N VAL A 427 -14.80 12.62 16.45
CA VAL A 427 -14.73 11.82 17.68
C VAL A 427 -13.52 12.22 18.51
N ALA A 428 -12.33 12.40 17.89
CA ALA A 428 -11.14 12.87 18.60
C ALA A 428 -11.35 14.26 19.22
N THR A 429 -11.93 15.21 18.47
CA THR A 429 -12.27 16.55 18.95
C THR A 429 -13.29 16.50 20.08
N ALA A 430 -14.33 15.66 20.00
CA ALA A 430 -15.34 15.51 21.04
C ALA A 430 -14.76 14.97 22.35
N LEU A 431 -13.84 14.00 22.25
CA LEU A 431 -13.23 13.36 23.42
C LEU A 431 -12.30 14.32 24.18
N VAL A 432 -11.58 15.19 23.49
CA VAL A 432 -10.65 16.17 24.10
C VAL A 432 -11.31 17.50 24.49
N ALA A 433 -12.52 17.80 23.98
CA ALA A 433 -13.22 19.04 24.27
C ALA A 433 -13.39 19.26 25.79
N ASP A 434 -13.06 20.49 26.23
CA ASP A 434 -13.13 20.96 27.61
C ASP A 434 -12.32 20.12 28.61
N LYS A 435 -11.22 19.49 28.16
CA LYS A 435 -10.33 18.64 28.97
C LYS A 435 -8.87 19.07 28.77
N PRO A 436 -7.97 18.70 29.70
CA PRO A 436 -6.53 19.00 29.61
C PRO A 436 -5.80 18.10 28.61
N LEU A 437 -6.36 18.01 27.40
CA LEU A 437 -5.94 17.12 26.33
C LEU A 437 -5.93 17.89 25.00
N LEU A 438 -4.93 17.59 24.18
CA LEU A 438 -4.81 18.15 22.84
C LEU A 438 -5.02 17.05 21.79
N PRO A 439 -5.78 17.32 20.71
CA PRO A 439 -5.83 16.43 19.57
C PRO A 439 -4.56 16.59 18.72
N ARG A 440 -3.94 15.47 18.36
CA ARG A 440 -2.82 15.42 17.41
C ARG A 440 -3.04 14.32 16.39
N LYS A 441 -2.59 14.55 15.16
CA LYS A 441 -2.65 13.56 14.08
C LYS A 441 -1.24 13.09 13.73
N ARG A 442 -1.02 11.77 13.70
CA ARG A 442 0.20 11.16 13.16
C ARG A 442 -0.18 10.19 12.06
N SER A 443 0.30 10.47 10.85
CA SER A 443 -0.07 9.73 9.65
C SER A 443 -1.59 9.72 9.45
N LYS A 444 -2.26 8.57 9.66
CA LYS A 444 -3.71 8.40 9.51
C LYS A 444 -4.45 8.20 10.85
N THR A 445 -3.76 8.36 11.98
CA THR A 445 -4.34 8.07 13.30
C THR A 445 -4.40 9.34 14.14
N TRP A 446 -5.53 9.55 14.81
CA TRP A 446 -5.71 10.61 15.79
C TRP A 446 -5.26 10.16 17.18
N TYR A 447 -4.71 11.09 17.93
CA TYR A 447 -4.24 10.90 19.29
C TYR A 447 -4.83 11.99 20.17
N ALA A 448 -5.32 11.60 21.34
CA ALA A 448 -5.46 12.53 22.45
C ALA A 448 -4.15 12.49 23.24
N ILE A 449 -3.50 13.63 23.40
CA ILE A 449 -2.26 13.78 24.17
C ILE A 449 -2.55 14.69 25.36
N ILE A 450 -1.84 14.51 26.47
CA ILE A 450 -1.94 15.46 27.59
C ILE A 450 -1.36 16.80 27.18
N ASP A 451 -2.05 17.88 27.58
CA ASP A 451 -1.47 19.21 27.52
C ASP A 451 -0.42 19.37 28.62
N HIS A 452 0.80 19.71 28.22
CA HIS A 452 1.91 19.94 29.16
C HIS A 452 1.60 21.06 30.16
N GLU A 453 0.82 22.07 29.75
CA GLU A 453 0.47 23.21 30.61
C GLU A 453 -0.59 22.84 31.66
N GLU A 454 -1.36 21.78 31.43
CA GLU A 454 -2.44 21.33 32.30
C GLU A 454 -2.21 19.92 32.89
N ALA A 455 -0.96 19.43 32.85
CA ALA A 455 -0.60 18.07 33.28
C ALA A 455 -0.93 17.78 34.76
N ASP A 456 -1.00 18.81 35.60
CA ASP A 456 -1.35 18.73 37.02
C ASP A 456 -2.87 18.86 37.30
N SER A 457 -3.70 19.09 36.27
CA SER A 457 -5.15 19.22 36.40
C SER A 457 -5.78 18.02 37.12
N ASP A 458 -6.79 18.26 37.96
CA ASP A 458 -7.52 17.22 38.70
C ASP A 458 -8.20 16.21 37.76
N ALA A 459 -8.54 16.62 36.53
CA ALA A 459 -9.10 15.73 35.53
C ALA A 459 -8.14 14.57 35.17
N LEU A 460 -6.83 14.76 35.29
CA LEU A 460 -5.80 13.74 35.00
C LEU A 460 -5.40 12.91 36.22
N LYS A 461 -5.99 13.17 37.40
CA LYS A 461 -5.72 12.44 38.64
C LYS A 461 -5.86 10.91 38.49
N PRO A 462 -6.88 10.34 37.82
CA PRO A 462 -6.99 8.90 37.64
C PRO A 462 -5.76 8.28 36.97
N LEU A 463 -5.15 8.99 36.01
CA LEU A 463 -3.98 8.49 35.29
C LEU A 463 -2.71 8.63 36.14
N ARG A 464 -2.55 9.75 36.86
CA ARG A 464 -1.44 9.94 37.80
C ARG A 464 -1.44 8.88 38.90
N GLU A 465 -2.60 8.54 39.46
CA GLU A 465 -2.73 7.51 40.48
C GLU A 465 -2.31 6.12 39.99
N VAL A 466 -2.72 5.72 38.78
CA VAL A 466 -2.34 4.44 38.18
C VAL A 466 -0.85 4.37 37.83
N LEU A 467 -0.23 5.51 37.54
CA LEU A 467 1.19 5.61 37.23
C LEU A 467 2.07 5.84 38.46
N SER A 468 1.48 6.04 39.64
CA SER A 468 2.21 6.17 40.91
C SER A 468 2.93 4.87 41.26
N TRP A 469 4.07 5.00 41.95
CA TRP A 469 4.85 3.86 42.42
C TRP A 469 5.33 4.09 43.86
N LYS A 470 5.75 3.01 44.52
CA LYS A 470 6.35 3.07 45.85
C LYS A 470 7.86 2.83 45.75
N ASP A 471 8.63 3.68 46.41
CA ASP A 471 10.07 3.48 46.61
C ASP A 471 10.30 2.36 47.66
N ARG A 472 11.55 1.87 47.76
CA ARG A 472 11.91 0.76 48.68
C ARG A 472 11.71 1.10 50.15
N ASP A 473 11.72 2.38 50.49
CA ASP A 473 11.49 2.93 51.83
C ASP A 473 9.98 3.09 52.17
N GLY A 474 9.09 2.77 51.22
CA GLY A 474 7.64 2.89 51.38
C GLY A 474 7.06 4.24 50.95
N THR A 475 7.89 5.19 50.53
CA THR A 475 7.43 6.51 50.06
C THR A 475 6.66 6.37 48.75
N VAL A 476 5.44 6.92 48.68
CA VAL A 476 4.63 6.94 47.46
C VAL A 476 5.05 8.13 46.59
N ARG A 477 5.48 7.84 45.36
CA ARG A 477 5.75 8.84 44.32
C ARG A 477 4.52 8.96 43.43
N ASN A 478 4.05 10.19 43.23
CA ASN A 478 2.96 10.47 42.30
C ASN A 478 3.38 10.12 40.87
N GLY A 479 2.46 9.49 40.13
CA GLY A 479 2.67 9.19 38.73
C GLY A 479 2.86 10.46 37.91
N ILE A 480 3.88 10.42 37.06
CA ILE A 480 4.18 11.50 36.13
C ILE A 480 3.52 11.16 34.79
N VAL A 481 2.82 12.12 34.21
CA VAL A 481 2.07 11.95 32.95
C VAL A 481 2.70 12.68 31.76
N ASP A 482 3.70 13.52 32.00
CA ASP A 482 4.44 14.22 30.95
C ASP A 482 5.87 14.60 31.42
N GLY A 483 6.66 15.20 30.54
CA GLY A 483 7.91 15.86 30.93
C GLY A 483 8.96 15.84 29.83
N ARG A 484 10.22 16.11 30.19
CA ARG A 484 11.35 16.07 29.25
C ARG A 484 11.87 14.66 29.04
N VAL A 485 12.32 14.35 27.82
CA VAL A 485 13.02 13.11 27.51
C VAL A 485 14.49 13.25 27.94
N PRO A 486 14.98 12.45 28.91
CA PRO A 486 16.35 12.56 29.39
C PRO A 486 17.37 12.35 28.26
N GLY A 487 18.39 13.20 28.19
CA GLY A 487 19.46 13.10 27.20
C GLY A 487 19.15 13.72 25.83
N LEU A 488 17.92 14.13 25.57
CA LEU A 488 17.54 14.83 24.33
C LEU A 488 17.18 16.28 24.62
N LYS A 489 17.77 17.21 23.85
CA LYS A 489 17.53 18.65 24.01
C LYS A 489 16.19 19.03 23.37
N ASP A 490 15.37 19.78 24.10
CA ASP A 490 14.07 20.30 23.65
C ASP A 490 13.08 19.21 23.17
N VAL A 491 13.19 18.00 23.74
CA VAL A 491 12.27 16.88 23.47
C VAL A 491 11.44 16.58 24.71
N TYR A 492 10.13 16.54 24.51
CA TYR A 492 9.12 16.30 25.54
C TYR A 492 8.32 15.04 25.25
N TRP A 493 7.81 14.41 26.30
CA TRP A 493 6.93 13.26 26.21
C TRP A 493 5.66 13.51 27.03
N ALA A 494 4.53 12.96 26.58
CA ALA A 494 3.26 12.99 27.29
C ALA A 494 2.55 11.65 27.16
N GLU A 495 1.78 11.24 28.17
CA GLU A 495 0.84 10.13 28.01
C GLU A 495 -0.19 10.48 26.94
N ALA A 496 -0.55 9.48 26.14
CA ALA A 496 -1.44 9.65 25.03
C ALA A 496 -2.31 8.41 24.82
N VAL A 497 -3.34 8.55 24.00
CA VAL A 497 -4.14 7.43 23.50
C VAL A 497 -4.35 7.62 22.01
N SER A 498 -4.05 6.58 21.24
CA SER A 498 -4.46 6.54 19.84
C SER A 498 -5.93 6.18 19.74
N LEU A 499 -6.68 6.92 18.92
CA LEU A 499 -8.11 6.82 18.72
C LEU A 499 -8.37 6.34 17.30
N LYS A 500 -9.13 5.25 17.15
CA LYS A 500 -9.53 4.70 15.85
C LYS A 500 -10.99 4.27 15.87
N VAL A 501 -11.71 4.51 14.78
CA VAL A 501 -13.09 4.06 14.63
C VAL A 501 -13.12 2.87 13.66
N GLU A 502 -13.69 1.75 14.10
CA GLU A 502 -13.86 0.54 13.29
C GLU A 502 -15.30 0.05 13.34
N GLU A 503 -15.79 -0.44 12.20
CA GLU A 503 -17.04 -1.17 12.11
C GLU A 503 -16.75 -2.67 12.25
N ARG A 504 -17.44 -3.33 13.18
CA ARG A 504 -17.42 -4.79 13.35
C ARG A 504 -18.82 -5.29 13.67
N ASN A 505 -19.30 -6.24 12.87
CA ASN A 505 -20.62 -6.88 13.02
C ASN A 505 -21.80 -5.88 13.01
N GLY A 506 -21.74 -4.86 12.15
CA GLY A 506 -22.76 -3.81 12.04
C GLY A 506 -22.73 -2.79 13.19
N GLN A 507 -21.71 -2.83 14.05
CA GLN A 507 -21.54 -1.92 15.18
C GLN A 507 -20.26 -1.12 15.04
N LEU A 508 -20.32 0.15 15.44
CA LEU A 508 -19.16 1.02 15.50
C LEU A 508 -18.46 0.92 16.84
N TRP A 509 -17.14 0.83 16.78
CA TRP A 509 -16.26 0.68 17.92
C TRP A 509 -15.17 1.75 17.87
N LEU A 510 -15.01 2.46 18.99
CA LEU A 510 -13.86 3.30 19.26
C LEU A 510 -12.77 2.45 19.93
N LEU A 511 -11.68 2.22 19.21
CA LEU A 511 -10.50 1.55 19.74
C LEU A 511 -9.59 2.57 20.41
N LEU A 512 -9.26 2.29 21.67
CA LEU A 512 -8.35 3.09 22.49
C LEU A 512 -7.05 2.32 22.68
N GLN A 513 -5.92 2.88 22.25
CA GLN A 513 -4.61 2.27 22.53
C GLN A 513 -3.75 3.27 23.29
N PRO A 514 -3.57 3.11 24.61
CA PRO A 514 -2.63 3.91 25.38
C PRO A 514 -1.23 3.85 24.77
N ASP A 515 -0.64 5.02 24.60
CA ASP A 515 0.66 5.26 24.00
C ASP A 515 1.38 6.40 24.74
N ILE A 516 2.60 6.70 24.36
CA ILE A 516 3.38 7.84 24.81
C ILE A 516 3.68 8.67 23.58
N TRP A 517 3.30 9.93 23.59
CA TRP A 517 3.58 10.89 22.52
C TRP A 517 4.96 11.52 22.73
N ILE A 518 5.69 11.78 21.64
CA ILE A 518 6.97 12.48 21.66
C ILE A 518 6.84 13.76 20.83
N SER A 519 7.22 14.88 21.42
CA SER A 519 7.19 16.21 20.81
C SER A 519 8.60 16.79 20.75
N PRO A 520 9.11 17.22 19.57
CA PRO A 520 8.46 17.10 18.26
C PRO A 520 8.50 15.66 17.72
N ASN A 521 7.48 15.26 16.95
CA ASN A 521 7.29 13.87 16.49
C ASN A 521 8.46 13.28 15.69
N LYS A 522 9.27 14.12 15.02
CA LYS A 522 10.49 13.70 14.31
C LYS A 522 11.54 13.06 15.24
N MET A 523 11.56 13.43 16.52
CA MET A 523 12.53 12.93 17.51
C MET A 523 12.10 11.60 18.15
N ARG A 524 10.96 11.03 17.74
CA ARG A 524 10.45 9.78 18.31
C ARG A 524 11.41 8.61 18.10
N GLU A 525 12.11 8.55 16.98
CA GLU A 525 13.07 7.48 16.66
C GLU A 525 14.28 7.53 17.60
N GLU A 526 14.75 8.73 17.94
CA GLU A 526 15.84 8.94 18.90
C GLU A 526 15.41 8.62 20.35
N ALA A 527 14.12 8.73 20.66
CA ALA A 527 13.56 8.42 21.98
C ALA A 527 13.17 6.93 22.18
N THR A 528 13.58 6.03 21.29
CA THR A 528 13.17 4.60 21.31
C THR A 528 13.50 3.92 22.65
N ASP A 529 14.70 4.17 23.18
CA ASP A 529 15.18 3.56 24.43
C ASP A 529 14.37 4.05 25.66
N PHE A 530 13.99 5.34 25.65
CA PHE A 530 13.11 5.94 26.64
C PHE A 530 11.69 5.33 26.58
N LEU A 531 11.12 5.24 25.38
CA LEU A 531 9.80 4.64 25.14
C LEU A 531 9.76 3.18 25.58
N TYR A 532 10.80 2.41 25.28
CA TYR A 532 10.93 1.02 25.72
C TYR A 532 10.89 0.92 27.25
N LYS A 533 11.73 1.68 27.95
CA LYS A 533 11.80 1.69 29.43
C LYS A 533 10.46 2.07 30.08
N LYS A 534 9.72 3.01 29.50
CA LYS A 534 8.40 3.42 30.01
C LYS A 534 7.30 2.38 29.76
N ARG A 535 7.39 1.58 28.69
CA ARG A 535 6.37 0.58 28.33
C ARG A 535 6.63 -0.81 28.89
N ILE A 536 7.88 -1.17 29.16
CA ILE A 536 8.26 -2.54 29.57
C ILE A 536 7.58 -3.01 30.87
N ARG A 537 6.99 -2.13 31.67
CA ARG A 537 6.27 -2.51 32.90
C ARG A 537 4.75 -2.53 32.75
N ARG A 538 4.22 -2.06 31.61
CA ARG A 538 2.78 -1.89 31.34
C ARG A 538 2.14 -3.16 30.79
N TYR A 539 2.28 -4.28 31.50
CA TYR A 539 1.61 -5.53 31.11
C TYR A 539 0.31 -5.73 31.89
N ASN A 540 -0.65 -6.41 31.25
CA ASN A 540 -1.89 -6.91 31.84
C ASN A 540 -2.60 -5.92 32.77
N LYS A 541 -2.45 -6.07 34.10
CA LYS A 541 -3.13 -5.27 35.13
C LYS A 541 -2.89 -3.77 34.94
N GLN A 542 -1.64 -3.34 34.83
CA GLN A 542 -1.33 -1.92 34.70
C GLN A 542 -1.87 -1.36 33.37
N ALA A 543 -1.83 -2.14 32.28
CA ALA A 543 -2.43 -1.72 31.01
C ALA A 543 -3.95 -1.55 31.12
N PHE A 544 -4.64 -2.44 31.85
CA PHE A 544 -6.08 -2.33 32.10
C PHE A 544 -6.45 -1.16 32.99
N GLU A 545 -5.65 -0.85 34.00
CA GLU A 545 -5.84 0.30 34.87
C GLU A 545 -5.60 1.61 34.11
N ILE A 546 -4.55 1.67 33.27
CA ILE A 546 -4.28 2.84 32.40
C ILE A 546 -5.44 3.04 31.43
N LEU A 547 -5.93 1.96 30.80
CA LEU A 547 -7.09 2.04 29.91
C LEU A 547 -8.34 2.54 30.66
N SER A 548 -8.60 2.05 31.87
CA SER A 548 -9.72 2.53 32.70
C SER A 548 -9.58 4.01 33.05
N ALA A 549 -8.39 4.47 33.43
CA ALA A 549 -8.11 5.87 33.71
C ALA A 549 -8.42 6.75 32.48
N TRP A 550 -8.01 6.32 31.29
CA TRP A 550 -8.34 7.02 30.04
C TRP A 550 -9.83 7.06 29.73
N ILE A 551 -10.55 5.95 29.93
CA ILE A 551 -12.02 5.92 29.77
C ILE A 551 -12.68 6.91 30.73
N GLN A 552 -12.22 6.96 31.99
CA GLN A 552 -12.72 7.90 32.99
C GLN A 552 -12.45 9.35 32.60
N ILE A 553 -11.25 9.66 32.10
CA ILE A 553 -10.89 11.00 31.62
C ILE A 553 -11.80 11.41 30.45
N PHE A 554 -12.01 10.52 29.49
CA PHE A 554 -12.81 10.83 28.31
C PHE A 554 -14.31 10.95 28.59
N LEU A 555 -14.86 10.05 29.41
CA LEU A 555 -16.30 9.82 29.52
C LEU A 555 -16.87 10.11 30.91
N GLY A 556 -16.03 10.49 31.88
CA GLY A 556 -16.43 10.78 33.26
C GLY A 556 -16.69 9.56 34.15
N GLY A 557 -16.60 8.34 33.61
CA GLY A 557 -16.84 7.10 34.36
C GLY A 557 -16.34 5.85 33.65
N VAL A 558 -16.38 4.71 34.35
CA VAL A 558 -16.00 3.38 33.82
C VAL A 558 -17.05 2.37 34.26
N GLY A 559 -17.53 1.53 33.33
CA GLY A 559 -18.50 0.48 33.65
C GLY A 559 -19.80 0.61 32.88
N LYS A 560 -20.95 0.54 33.56
CA LYS A 560 -22.27 0.51 32.88
C LYS A 560 -22.72 1.92 32.47
N GLY A 561 -23.37 2.01 31.31
CA GLY A 561 -23.94 3.24 30.76
C GLY A 561 -23.15 3.77 29.56
N ASP A 562 -23.74 4.77 28.91
CA ASP A 562 -23.17 5.47 27.77
C ASP A 562 -23.00 6.95 28.15
N ALA A 563 -21.92 7.57 27.70
CA ALA A 563 -21.63 8.98 27.90
C ALA A 563 -21.76 9.73 26.58
N SER A 564 -22.31 10.95 26.63
CA SER A 564 -22.39 11.83 25.47
C SER A 564 -21.14 12.71 25.39
N VAL A 565 -20.50 12.73 24.23
CA VAL A 565 -19.39 13.63 23.90
C VAL A 565 -19.74 14.43 22.65
N VAL A 566 -19.46 15.74 22.68
CA VAL A 566 -19.88 16.66 21.61
C VAL A 566 -18.67 17.38 21.05
N ALA A 567 -18.42 17.24 19.74
CA ALA A 567 -17.47 18.08 19.03
C ALA A 567 -18.12 19.37 18.56
N TYR A 568 -17.32 20.45 18.57
CA TYR A 568 -17.73 21.77 18.08
C TYR A 568 -19.02 22.28 18.75
N LYS A 569 -19.12 22.08 20.07
CA LYS A 569 -20.24 22.55 20.88
C LYS A 569 -20.47 24.05 20.66
N GLY A 570 -21.73 24.46 20.45
CA GLY A 570 -22.10 25.86 20.22
C GLY A 570 -21.92 26.36 18.78
N THR A 571 -21.49 25.50 17.84
CA THR A 571 -21.48 25.82 16.40
C THR A 571 -22.82 25.49 15.73
N GLU A 572 -22.94 25.79 14.43
CA GLU A 572 -24.17 25.52 13.65
C GLU A 572 -24.48 24.04 13.47
N HIS A 573 -23.46 23.18 13.37
CA HIS A 573 -23.63 21.74 13.21
C HIS A 573 -22.71 20.96 14.18
N PRO A 574 -23.02 20.93 15.48
CA PRO A 574 -22.24 20.13 16.44
C PRO A 574 -22.38 18.63 16.14
N ALA A 575 -21.36 17.85 16.49
CA ALA A 575 -21.39 16.39 16.33
C ALA A 575 -21.43 15.71 17.70
N GLU A 576 -22.57 15.11 18.05
CA GLU A 576 -22.76 14.39 19.30
C GLU A 576 -22.62 12.87 19.11
N PHE A 577 -21.78 12.24 19.92
CA PHE A 577 -21.57 10.80 19.95
C PHE A 577 -21.90 10.25 21.32
N GLN A 578 -22.66 9.15 21.38
CA GLN A 578 -22.88 8.38 22.60
C GLN A 578 -21.94 7.18 22.62
N ILE A 579 -21.04 7.15 23.58
CA ILE A 579 -19.97 6.14 23.68
C ILE A 579 -20.13 5.37 24.98
N SER A 580 -20.09 4.04 24.89
CA SER A 580 -20.20 3.21 26.08
C SER A 580 -19.01 3.36 27.00
N MET A 581 -19.27 3.53 28.29
CA MET A 581 -18.24 3.51 29.33
C MET A 581 -17.73 2.09 29.62
N ARG A 582 -18.34 1.07 28.99
CA ARG A 582 -17.92 -0.32 29.07
C ARG A 582 -17.06 -0.69 27.87
N SER A 583 -15.85 -1.16 28.14
CA SER A 583 -15.03 -1.82 27.12
C SER A 583 -15.57 -3.20 26.77
N ALA A 584 -15.35 -3.67 25.55
CA ALA A 584 -15.71 -5.03 25.13
C ALA A 584 -14.97 -6.11 25.94
N PHE A 585 -15.61 -7.26 26.12
CA PHE A 585 -15.06 -8.44 26.79
C PHE A 585 -15.36 -9.68 25.95
N SER A 586 -14.55 -10.74 26.09
CA SER A 586 -14.80 -12.03 25.41
C SER A 586 -15.97 -12.83 26.00
N LYS A 587 -16.54 -12.39 27.13
CA LYS A 587 -17.75 -12.98 27.76
C LYS A 587 -18.98 -12.14 27.42
N ARG A 588 -20.11 -12.79 27.16
CA ARG A 588 -21.41 -12.12 27.00
C ARG A 588 -21.74 -11.33 28.28
N SER A 589 -22.24 -10.11 28.13
CA SER A 589 -22.91 -9.43 29.24
C SER A 589 -24.22 -10.15 29.50
N ASP A 590 -24.38 -10.68 30.71
CA ASP A 590 -25.70 -11.05 31.24
C ASP A 590 -26.59 -9.81 31.32
#